data_AF-A0A0A9CL15-F1
#
_entry.id   AF-A0A0A9CL15-F1
#
_cell.length_a   1.000
_cell.length_b   1.000
_cell.length_c   1.000
_cell.angle_alpha   90.00
_cell.angle_beta   90.00
_cell.angle_gamma   90.00
#
_symmetry.space_group_name_H-M   'P 1'
#
loop_
_entity.id
_entity.type
_entity.pdbx_description
1 polymer ?
#
loop_
_entity_poly.entity_id
_entity_poly.type
_entity_poly.pdbx_seq_one_letter_code
_entity_poly.pdbx_strand_id
1 'polypeptide(L)'
;MCVTYCLFMFILSGSRQLLQKRQFFHSHRAQPMALEQVFSDRDSEDEVDDDIADFEDRRMLDDFVDVTKDEKLIMHMWNSFVRKQRVLADGHIPWACEAFSRFHRKQLVQNPALLWGWRFFMVKLWNHSLLDARTMNTCNTILQGFQDESSCPK
;
A
#
# COMPACT_ATOMS: atom_id res chain seq x y z
N MET A 1 4.91 -6.68 17.12
CA MET A 1 4.03 -5.59 16.66
C MET A 1 3.65 -5.91 15.22
N CYS A 2 2.87 -6.97 15.12
CA CYS A 2 2.68 -7.80 13.94
C CYS A 2 1.47 -7.34 13.12
N VAL A 3 1.61 -7.46 11.80
CA VAL A 3 0.56 -7.64 10.79
C VAL A 3 -0.59 -6.63 10.86
N THR A 4 -0.51 -5.67 9.94
CA THR A 4 -1.60 -4.88 9.34
C THR A 4 -2.97 -5.49 9.59
N TYR A 5 -3.68 -4.82 10.50
CA TYR A 5 -4.97 -5.16 11.08
C TYR A 5 -5.91 -5.92 10.16
N CYS A 6 -6.16 -7.17 10.58
CA CYS A 6 -7.40 -7.94 10.46
C CYS A 6 -8.28 -7.66 9.24
N LEU A 7 -8.01 -8.45 8.21
CA LEU A 7 -9.01 -9.07 7.35
C LEU A 7 -10.28 -9.46 8.15
N PHE A 8 -11.45 -8.92 7.81
CA PHE A 8 -12.71 -9.63 8.01
C PHE A 8 -13.74 -9.17 6.96
N MET A 9 -13.87 -9.99 5.91
CA MET A 9 -15.08 -10.05 5.08
C MET A 9 -16.20 -10.70 5.91
N PHE A 10 -17.43 -10.18 5.86
CA PHE A 10 -18.61 -11.05 5.90
C PHE A 10 -19.81 -10.45 5.14
N ILE A 11 -20.42 -11.35 4.37
CA ILE A 11 -21.58 -11.23 3.47
C ILE A 11 -22.86 -10.90 4.23
N LEU A 12 -23.82 -10.19 3.61
CA LEU A 12 -25.25 -10.50 3.78
C LEU A 12 -26.07 -10.05 2.57
N SER A 13 -26.62 -11.02 1.82
CA SER A 13 -27.70 -10.77 0.86
C SER A 13 -29.01 -10.55 1.62
N GLY A 14 -29.65 -9.39 1.43
CA GLY A 14 -30.92 -9.04 2.08
C GLY A 14 -32.03 -8.82 1.05
N SER A 15 -33.21 -9.40 1.29
CA SER A 15 -34.42 -9.25 0.47
C SER A 15 -34.88 -7.78 0.39
N ARG A 16 -34.82 -7.19 -0.82
CA ARG A 16 -35.09 -5.77 -1.15
C ARG A 16 -36.38 -5.15 -0.58
N GLN A 17 -37.41 -5.94 -0.29
CA GLN A 17 -38.71 -5.44 0.18
C GLN A 17 -38.70 -4.95 1.65
N LEU A 18 -37.74 -5.37 2.48
CA LEU A 18 -37.65 -4.95 3.88
C LEU A 18 -36.89 -3.63 4.06
N LEU A 19 -35.96 -3.32 3.16
CA LEU A 19 -35.13 -2.10 3.19
C LEU A 19 -35.93 -0.82 2.87
N GLN A 20 -37.11 -0.92 2.26
CA GLN A 20 -37.96 0.24 1.95
C GLN A 20 -38.77 0.76 3.16
N LYS A 21 -38.86 -0.02 4.24
CA LYS A 21 -39.72 0.31 5.40
C LYS A 21 -39.00 1.08 6.52
N ARG A 22 -37.69 1.30 6.41
CA ARG A 22 -36.86 1.93 7.45
C ARG A 22 -36.04 3.07 6.86
N GLN A 23 -35.88 4.15 7.62
CA GLN A 23 -34.91 5.20 7.30
C GLN A 23 -33.52 4.73 7.75
N PHE A 24 -32.57 4.72 6.82
CA PHE A 24 -31.17 4.41 7.12
C PHE A 24 -30.38 5.72 7.25
N PHE A 25 -29.30 5.66 8.04
CA PHE A 25 -28.40 6.77 8.28
C PHE A 25 -26.96 6.32 8.05
N HIS A 26 -26.16 7.24 7.52
CA HIS A 26 -24.71 7.15 7.44
C HIS A 26 -24.10 7.01 8.85
N SER A 27 -23.19 6.06 9.03
CA SER A 27 -22.61 5.73 10.33
C SER A 27 -21.71 6.85 10.86
N HIS A 28 -20.91 7.47 10.00
CA HIS A 28 -19.95 8.51 10.37
C HIS A 28 -20.59 9.90 10.47
N ARG A 29 -21.61 10.16 9.65
CA ARG A 29 -22.21 11.50 9.53
C ARG A 29 -23.59 11.63 10.17
N ALA A 30 -24.21 10.53 10.58
CA ALA A 30 -25.60 10.47 11.07
C ALA A 30 -26.63 11.14 10.13
N GLN A 31 -26.31 11.28 8.85
CA GLN A 31 -27.18 11.88 7.84
C GLN A 31 -28.06 10.82 7.17
N PRO A 32 -29.31 11.13 6.81
CA PRO A 32 -30.20 10.17 6.16
C PRO A 32 -29.61 9.68 4.83
N MET A 33 -29.70 8.38 4.59
CA MET A 33 -29.18 7.71 3.41
C MET A 33 -30.24 7.66 2.31
N ALA A 34 -29.85 7.94 1.07
CA ALA A 34 -30.74 7.79 -0.09
C ALA A 34 -31.03 6.30 -0.34
N LEU A 35 -32.24 5.98 -0.80
CA LEU A 35 -32.68 4.59 -0.97
C LEU A 35 -31.80 3.85 -2.00
N GLU A 36 -31.29 4.54 -3.01
CA GLU A 36 -30.35 4.05 -4.00
C GLU A 36 -29.01 3.64 -3.37
N GLN A 37 -28.53 4.38 -2.37
CA GLN A 37 -27.32 4.04 -1.62
C GLN A 37 -27.58 2.87 -0.66
N VAL A 38 -28.76 2.78 -0.04
CA VAL A 38 -29.15 1.62 0.79
C VAL A 38 -29.18 0.32 -0.02
N PHE A 39 -29.54 0.40 -1.30
CA PHE A 39 -29.53 -0.75 -2.22
C PHE A 39 -28.19 -0.96 -2.92
N SER A 40 -27.22 -0.08 -2.72
CA SER A 40 -25.88 -0.21 -3.26
C SER A 40 -25.07 -1.15 -2.39
N ASP A 41 -24.38 -2.11 -3.02
CA ASP A 41 -23.40 -2.95 -2.33
C ASP A 41 -22.07 -2.20 -2.08
N ARG A 42 -22.00 -0.90 -2.41
CA ARG A 42 -20.82 -0.05 -2.18
C ARG A 42 -20.94 0.71 -0.87
N ASP A 43 -20.01 0.45 0.03
CA ASP A 43 -19.77 1.23 1.24
C ASP A 43 -18.66 2.25 0.99
N SER A 44 -19.03 3.52 0.83
CA SER A 44 -18.09 4.62 0.63
C SER A 44 -17.60 5.24 1.94
N GLU A 45 -18.15 4.86 3.10
CA GLU A 45 -17.75 5.44 4.39
C GLU A 45 -16.40 4.88 4.89
N ASP A 46 -16.03 3.69 4.41
CA ASP A 46 -14.76 3.00 4.70
C ASP A 46 -13.64 3.36 3.71
N GLU A 47 -13.88 4.24 2.73
CA GLU A 47 -12.84 4.70 1.82
C GLU A 47 -11.85 5.63 2.56
N VAL A 48 -10.64 5.12 2.79
CA VAL A 48 -9.52 5.92 3.32
C VAL A 48 -9.04 6.87 2.21
N ASP A 49 -9.01 8.17 2.50
CA ASP A 49 -8.42 9.17 1.61
C ASP A 49 -6.89 8.96 1.57
N ASP A 50 -6.40 8.42 0.45
CA ASP A 50 -4.99 8.10 0.24
C ASP A 50 -4.08 9.34 0.35
N ASP A 51 -4.56 10.53 -0.03
CA ASP A 51 -3.77 11.76 -0.01
C ASP A 51 -3.61 12.28 1.43
N ILE A 52 -4.68 12.20 2.22
CA ILE A 52 -4.64 12.50 3.66
C ILE A 52 -3.73 11.49 4.36
N ALA A 53 -3.87 10.20 4.06
CA ALA A 53 -3.06 9.15 4.67
C ALA A 53 -1.57 9.28 4.30
N ASP A 54 -1.24 9.69 3.08
CA ASP A 54 0.13 9.97 2.67
C ASP A 54 0.70 11.22 3.37
N PHE A 55 -0.11 12.26 3.60
CA PHE A 55 0.30 13.45 4.33
C PHE A 55 0.58 13.16 5.82
N GLU A 56 -0.32 12.45 6.47
CA GLU A 56 -0.19 12.07 7.88
C GLU A 56 1.01 11.15 8.12
N ASP A 57 1.24 10.18 7.23
CA ASP A 57 2.39 9.28 7.28
C ASP A 57 3.72 10.03 7.18
N ARG A 58 3.85 11.00 6.26
CA ARG A 58 5.05 11.85 6.16
C ARG A 58 5.29 12.65 7.43
N ARG A 59 4.24 13.28 7.96
CA ARG A 59 4.33 14.07 9.19
C ARG A 59 4.75 13.21 10.37
N MET A 60 4.20 12.00 10.49
CA MET A 60 4.56 11.07 11.55
C MET A 60 6.00 10.56 11.40
N LEU A 61 6.45 10.29 10.18
CA LEU A 61 7.83 9.89 9.92
C LEU A 61 8.84 11.00 10.25
N ASP A 62 8.47 12.28 10.12
CA ASP A 62 9.34 13.40 10.44
C ASP A 62 9.76 13.45 11.91
N ASP A 63 8.95 12.91 12.83
CA ASP A 63 9.25 12.88 14.27
C ASP A 63 10.39 11.91 14.66
N PHE A 64 10.79 10.96 13.80
CA PHE A 64 11.91 10.05 14.08
C PHE A 64 13.27 10.72 13.85
N VAL A 65 13.95 11.13 14.93
CA VAL A 65 15.24 11.84 14.84
C VAL A 65 16.43 10.95 14.48
N ASP A 66 16.30 9.64 14.67
CA ASP A 66 17.33 8.62 14.45
C ASP A 66 17.25 7.97 13.06
N VAL A 67 16.26 8.34 12.25
CA VAL A 67 16.06 7.83 10.90
C VAL A 67 16.46 8.89 9.88
N THR A 68 17.26 8.50 8.89
CA THR A 68 17.70 9.43 7.84
C THR A 68 16.56 9.82 6.89
N LYS A 69 16.71 10.95 6.18
CA LYS A 69 15.69 11.42 5.22
C LYS A 69 15.41 10.41 4.11
N ASP A 70 16.45 9.74 3.60
CA ASP A 70 16.31 8.73 2.54
C ASP A 70 15.60 7.46 3.04
N GLU A 71 15.87 7.04 4.29
CA GLU A 71 15.16 5.92 4.91
C GLU A 71 13.68 6.24 5.13
N LYS A 72 13.36 7.42 5.66
CA LYS A 72 11.97 7.89 5.78
C LYS A 72 11.27 7.90 4.42
N LEU A 73 11.96 8.30 3.36
CA LEU A 73 11.39 8.31 2.01
C LEU A 73 11.05 6.89 1.53
N ILE A 74 11.92 5.90 1.74
CA ILE A 74 11.58 4.49 1.43
C ILE A 74 10.40 4.00 2.26
N MET A 75 10.40 4.28 3.56
CA MET A 75 9.30 3.90 4.45
C MET A 75 7.97 4.46 3.96
N HIS A 76 7.94 5.77 3.65
CA HIS A 76 6.76 6.44 3.13
C HIS A 76 6.29 5.84 1.80
N MET A 77 7.21 5.64 0.85
CA MET A 77 6.88 5.05 -0.45
C MET A 77 6.29 3.65 -0.28
N TRP A 78 6.88 2.83 0.59
CA TRP A 78 6.40 1.48 0.86
C TRP A 78 5.03 1.48 1.56
N ASN A 79 4.83 2.34 2.56
CA ASN A 79 3.55 2.49 3.27
C ASN A 79 2.43 2.89 2.31
N SER A 80 2.68 3.91 1.47
CA SER A 80 1.75 4.36 0.44
C SER A 80 1.43 3.23 -0.55
N PHE A 81 2.44 2.49 -1.00
CA PHE A 81 2.27 1.37 -1.93
C PHE A 81 1.44 0.22 -1.33
N VAL A 82 1.77 -0.21 -0.12
CA VAL A 82 1.06 -1.29 0.60
C VAL A 82 -0.41 -0.95 0.78
N ARG A 83 -0.72 0.31 1.13
CA ARG A 83 -2.09 0.81 1.27
C ARG A 83 -2.82 0.81 -0.07
N LYS A 84 -2.26 1.48 -1.09
CA LYS A 84 -2.87 1.61 -2.42
C LYS A 84 -3.08 0.27 -3.15
N GLN A 85 -2.16 -0.68 -2.96
CA GLN A 85 -2.24 -2.02 -3.55
C GLN A 85 -2.94 -3.04 -2.64
N ARG A 86 -3.41 -2.62 -1.45
CA ARG A 86 -4.11 -3.46 -0.47
C ARG A 86 -3.33 -4.75 -0.16
N VAL A 87 -2.05 -4.61 0.19
CA VAL A 87 -1.19 -5.73 0.58
C VAL A 87 -1.53 -6.13 2.02
N LEU A 88 -2.47 -7.09 2.16
CA LEU A 88 -3.05 -7.47 3.46
C LEU A 88 -2.42 -8.72 4.12
N ALA A 89 -1.58 -9.47 3.41
CA ALA A 89 -1.06 -10.75 3.89
C ALA A 89 0.43 -10.90 3.61
N ASP A 90 1.14 -11.59 4.50
CA ASP A 90 2.58 -11.88 4.36
C ASP A 90 2.90 -12.61 3.06
N GLY A 91 2.00 -13.50 2.61
CA GLY A 91 2.13 -14.20 1.32
C GLY A 91 2.11 -13.28 0.10
N HIS A 92 1.64 -12.04 0.22
CA HIS A 92 1.67 -11.05 -0.85
C HIS A 92 3.00 -10.28 -0.93
N ILE A 93 3.84 -10.33 0.11
CA ILE A 93 5.07 -9.54 0.19
C ILE A 93 6.02 -9.81 -0.99
N PRO A 94 6.25 -11.07 -1.43
CA PRO A 94 7.10 -11.31 -2.59
C PRO A 94 6.59 -10.61 -3.86
N TRP A 95 5.30 -10.73 -4.14
CA TRP A 95 4.67 -10.04 -5.27
C TRP A 95 4.75 -8.51 -5.12
N ALA A 96 4.48 -8.00 -3.92
CA ALA A 96 4.51 -6.59 -3.62
C ALA A 96 5.91 -5.98 -3.82
N CYS A 97 6.98 -6.69 -3.44
CA CYS A 97 8.36 -6.25 -3.69
C CYS A 97 8.67 -6.13 -5.19
N GLU A 98 8.23 -7.08 -6.01
CA GLU A 98 8.42 -6.98 -7.46
C GLU A 98 7.60 -5.84 -8.06
N ALA A 99 6.34 -5.72 -7.66
CA ALA A 99 5.44 -4.68 -8.15
C ALA A 99 5.92 -3.27 -7.73
N PHE A 100 6.39 -3.11 -6.49
CA PHE A 100 7.02 -1.88 -5.99
C PHE A 100 8.26 -1.51 -6.82
N SER A 101 9.15 -2.49 -7.06
CA SER A 101 10.35 -2.29 -7.87
C SER A 101 10.00 -1.84 -9.28
N ARG A 102 8.96 -2.41 -9.90
CA ARG A 102 8.48 -2.00 -11.24
C ARG A 102 7.87 -0.60 -11.23
N PHE A 103 7.04 -0.28 -10.24
CA PHE A 103 6.31 0.98 -10.17
C PHE A 103 7.24 2.17 -9.88
N HIS A 104 8.21 1.99 -8.98
CA HIS A 104 9.13 3.05 -8.56
C HIS A 104 10.52 2.99 -9.22
N ARG A 105 10.72 2.12 -10.23
CA ARG A 105 12.03 1.91 -10.89
C ARG A 105 12.77 3.20 -11.26
N LYS A 106 12.06 4.18 -11.82
CA LYS A 106 12.65 5.46 -12.25
C LYS A 106 13.21 6.24 -11.07
N GLN A 107 12.43 6.38 -10.00
CA GLN A 107 12.82 7.13 -8.81
C GLN A 107 13.96 6.43 -8.06
N LEU A 108 13.89 5.09 -7.96
CA LEU A 108 14.93 4.27 -7.34
C LEU A 108 16.25 4.37 -8.10
N VAL A 109 16.24 4.23 -9.43
CA VAL A 109 17.46 4.26 -10.25
C VAL A 109 18.10 5.65 -10.30
N GLN A 110 17.30 6.72 -10.28
CA GLN A 110 17.81 8.10 -10.32
C GLN A 110 18.44 8.56 -8.99
N ASN A 111 18.13 7.91 -7.88
CA ASN A 111 18.67 8.24 -6.56
C ASN A 111 19.40 7.03 -5.94
N PRO A 112 20.75 7.00 -5.97
CA PRO A 112 21.52 5.90 -5.42
C PRO A 112 21.26 5.61 -3.93
N ALA A 113 21.05 6.64 -3.10
CA ALA A 113 20.76 6.46 -1.68
C ALA A 113 19.41 5.75 -1.46
N LEU A 114 18.41 6.11 -2.28
CA LEU A 114 17.09 5.47 -2.26
C LEU A 114 17.17 4.01 -2.72
N LEU A 115 17.94 3.72 -3.79
CA LEU A 115 18.17 2.35 -4.25
C LEU A 115 18.83 1.49 -3.16
N TRP A 116 19.83 2.04 -2.46
CA TRP A 116 20.45 1.37 -1.32
C TRP A 116 19.47 1.13 -0.18
N GLY A 117 18.64 2.11 0.16
CA GLY A 117 17.56 1.98 1.14
C GLY A 117 16.59 0.85 0.77
N TRP A 118 16.19 0.75 -0.50
CA TRP A 118 15.34 -0.33 -0.99
C TRP A 118 15.99 -1.71 -0.87
N ARG A 119 17.27 -1.83 -1.21
CA ARG A 119 18.02 -3.09 -1.05
C ARG A 119 18.12 -3.50 0.43
N PHE A 120 18.43 -2.55 1.30
CA PHE A 120 18.49 -2.81 2.75
C PHE A 120 17.13 -3.22 3.31
N PHE A 121 16.05 -2.61 2.83
CA PHE A 121 14.69 -3.01 3.18
C PHE A 121 14.37 -4.44 2.76
N MET A 122 14.73 -4.86 1.53
CA MET A 122 14.57 -6.25 1.09
C MET A 122 15.38 -7.24 1.96
N VAL A 123 16.58 -6.87 2.40
CA VAL A 123 17.36 -7.69 3.34
C VAL A 123 16.66 -7.81 4.71
N LYS A 124 16.01 -6.74 5.19
CA LYS A 124 15.19 -6.83 6.41
C LYS A 124 14.03 -7.81 6.22
N LEU A 125 13.30 -7.73 5.10
CA LEU A 125 12.21 -8.65 4.79
C LEU A 125 12.68 -10.11 4.71
N TRP A 126 13.84 -10.34 4.12
CA TRP A 126 14.50 -11.64 4.12
C TRP A 126 14.73 -12.18 5.52
N ASN A 127 15.34 -11.37 6.39
CA ASN A 127 15.68 -11.77 7.76
C ASN A 127 14.41 -12.13 8.57
N HIS A 128 13.27 -11.56 8.20
CA HIS A 128 11.96 -11.89 8.77
C HIS A 128 11.22 -13.03 8.06
N SER A 129 11.86 -13.72 7.11
CA SER A 129 11.25 -14.80 6.30
C SER A 129 10.02 -14.38 5.49
N LEU A 130 9.90 -13.08 5.18
CA LEU A 130 8.82 -12.53 4.34
C LEU A 130 9.20 -12.46 2.86
N LEU A 131 10.48 -12.64 2.53
CA LEU A 131 11.01 -12.54 1.18
C LEU A 131 12.06 -13.63 0.94
N ASP A 132 12.07 -14.20 -0.27
CA ASP A 132 13.05 -15.22 -0.69
C ASP A 132 14.10 -14.70 -1.70
N ALA A 133 15.07 -15.54 -2.06
CA ALA A 133 16.27 -15.13 -2.83
C ALA A 133 15.97 -14.95 -4.28
N ARG A 134 15.02 -15.75 -4.75
CA ARG A 134 14.55 -15.65 -6.10
C ARG A 134 13.88 -14.30 -6.28
N THR A 135 12.96 -13.92 -5.40
CA THR A 135 12.28 -12.62 -5.48
C THR A 135 13.24 -11.45 -5.31
N MET A 136 14.17 -11.51 -4.34
CA MET A 136 15.16 -10.45 -4.16
C MET A 136 16.04 -10.27 -5.41
N ASN A 137 16.46 -11.36 -6.04
CA ASN A 137 17.20 -11.31 -7.30
C ASN A 137 16.34 -10.73 -8.43
N THR A 138 15.09 -11.19 -8.57
CA THR A 138 14.13 -10.65 -9.56
C THR A 138 13.96 -9.14 -9.44
N CYS A 139 13.77 -8.61 -8.23
CA CYS A 139 13.68 -7.18 -7.98
C CYS A 139 14.93 -6.43 -8.45
N ASN A 140 16.12 -6.96 -8.17
CA ASN A 140 17.37 -6.34 -8.62
C ASN A 140 17.54 -6.39 -10.14
N THR A 141 17.16 -7.50 -10.79
CA THR A 141 17.18 -7.61 -12.26
C THR A 141 16.21 -6.62 -12.91
N ILE A 142 15.02 -6.41 -12.34
CA ILE A 142 14.06 -5.39 -12.82
C ILE A 142 14.69 -3.99 -12.80
N LEU A 143 15.42 -3.65 -11.75
CA LEU A 143 16.04 -2.33 -11.58
C LEU A 143 17.27 -2.16 -12.49
N GLN A 144 18.07 -3.22 -12.67
CA GLN A 144 19.22 -3.23 -13.60
C GLN A 144 18.76 -3.08 -15.05
N GLY A 145 17.74 -3.82 -15.48
CA GLY A 145 17.22 -3.71 -16.84
C GLY A 145 16.80 -2.28 -17.19
N PHE A 146 16.24 -1.53 -16.24
CA PHE A 146 15.90 -0.12 -16.43
C PHE A 146 17.14 0.79 -16.48
N GLN A 147 18.19 0.51 -15.72
CA GLN A 147 19.47 1.23 -15.80
C GLN A 147 20.09 1.09 -17.19
N ASP A 148 20.13 -0.14 -17.70
CA ASP A 148 20.71 -0.45 -19.00
C ASP A 148 19.92 0.21 -20.14
N GLU A 149 18.59 0.15 -20.11
CA GLU A 149 17.71 0.86 -21.06
C GLU A 149 17.92 2.38 -21.04
N SER A 150 18.10 2.99 -19.87
CA SER A 150 18.33 4.44 -19.75
C SER A 150 19.70 4.89 -20.27
N SER A 151 20.68 3.98 -20.29
CA SER A 151 22.04 4.24 -20.75
C SER A 151 22.22 4.09 -22.27
N CYS A 152 21.23 3.54 -22.97
CA CYS A 152 21.24 3.36 -24.41
C CYS A 152 20.13 4.23 -25.06
N PRO A 153 20.43 5.48 -25.44
CA PRO A 153 19.46 6.32 -26.12
C PRO A 153 19.19 5.74 -27.53
N LYS A 154 17.91 5.58 -27.88
CA LYS A 154 17.48 5.40 -29.28
C LYS A 154 17.59 6.71 -30.05
#